data_AF-A0A919Y3I6-F1
#
_entry.id   AF-A0A919Y3I6-F1
#
_cell.length_a   1.000
_cell.length_b   1.000
_cell.length_c   1.000
_cell.angle_alpha   90.00
_cell.angle_beta   90.00
_cell.angle_gamma   90.00
#
_symmetry.space_group_name_H-M   'P 1'
#
loop_
_entity.id
_entity.type
_entity.pdbx_description
1 polymer ?
#
loop_
_entity_poly.entity_id
_entity_poly.type
_entity_poly.pdbx_seq_one_letter_code
_entity_poly.pdbx_strand_id
1 'polypeptide(L)'
;MRYPQEVRDSKLNEIVHRESWIIEGVHHKWGQDSFREADVICIICPNKYQRDFRVVKRFIRTRLGMESSNYKQTLKNLYQMLFVWNRAFDQENLKVIMKITEQYAEKRVLLRNNNQIVEHIENLVQSERGVL
;
A
#
# COMPACT_ATOMS: atom_id res chain seq x y z
N MET A 1 9.33 15.81 5.99
CA MET A 1 9.80 15.80 7.40
C MET A 1 9.71 14.37 7.91
N ARG A 2 10.79 13.76 8.40
CA ARG A 2 10.72 12.46 9.10
C ARG A 2 10.58 12.77 10.58
N TYR A 3 9.51 12.29 11.22
CA TYR A 3 9.39 12.37 12.67
C TYR A 3 10.51 11.55 13.33
N PRO A 4 10.97 11.93 14.52
CA PRO A 4 11.82 11.07 15.36
C PRO A 4 11.16 9.70 15.54
N GLN A 5 11.98 8.65 15.66
CA GLN A 5 11.51 7.28 15.75
C GLN A 5 10.50 7.09 16.90
N GLU A 6 10.81 7.61 18.09
CA GLU A 6 9.94 7.53 19.27
C GLU A 6 8.56 8.16 19.03
N VAL A 7 8.52 9.33 18.39
CA VAL A 7 7.26 10.03 18.08
C VAL A 7 6.44 9.24 17.06
N ARG A 8 7.10 8.63 16.07
CA ARG A 8 6.43 7.77 15.07
C ARG A 8 5.85 6.52 15.72
N ASP A 9 6.64 5.85 16.55
CA ASP A 9 6.26 4.57 17.17
C ASP A 9 5.15 4.79 18.21
N SER A 10 5.21 5.89 18.99
CA SER A 10 4.13 6.29 19.90
C SER A 10 2.81 6.57 19.16
N LYS A 11 2.86 7.29 18.04
CA LYS A 11 1.67 7.55 17.21
C LYS A 11 1.12 6.27 16.58
N LEU A 12 1.99 5.38 16.13
CA LEU A 12 1.57 4.08 15.61
C LEU A 12 0.83 3.30 16.69
N ASN A 13 1.41 3.24 17.89
CA ASN A 13 0.82 2.55 19.04
C ASN A 13 -0.56 3.13 19.41
N GLU A 14 -0.69 4.47 19.41
CA GLU A 14 -1.98 5.12 19.65
C GLU A 14 -3.02 4.71 18.60
N ILE A 15 -2.65 4.68 17.31
CA ILE A 15 -3.58 4.35 16.22
C ILE A 15 -4.06 2.90 16.32
N VAL A 16 -3.15 1.95 16.55
CA VAL A 16 -3.50 0.52 16.54
C VAL A 16 -4.39 0.11 17.72
N HIS A 17 -4.44 0.92 18.79
CA HIS A 17 -5.32 0.71 19.95
C HIS A 17 -6.67 1.45 19.85
N ARG A 18 -6.96 2.13 18.73
CA ARG A 18 -8.30 2.69 18.50
C ARG A 18 -9.27 1.60 18.06
N GLU A 19 -10.56 1.85 18.26
CA GLU A 19 -11.64 0.92 17.89
C GLU A 19 -11.61 0.52 16.40
N SER A 20 -11.30 1.47 15.51
CA SER A 20 -11.16 1.20 14.08
C SER A 20 -10.09 2.09 13.47
N TRP A 21 -9.35 1.53 12.52
CA TRP A 21 -8.27 2.25 11.83
C TRP A 21 -7.96 1.64 10.47
N ILE A 22 -7.40 2.47 9.59
CA ILE A 22 -6.77 2.05 8.34
C ILE A 22 -5.40 2.71 8.29
N ILE A 23 -4.36 1.89 8.15
CA ILE A 23 -2.99 2.36 7.92
C ILE A 23 -2.61 2.05 6.48
N GLU A 24 -2.44 3.09 5.67
CA GLU A 24 -1.97 2.97 4.29
C GLU A 24 -0.51 3.44 4.15
N GLY A 25 0.26 2.74 3.33
CA GLY A 25 1.57 3.20 2.87
C GLY A 25 2.64 2.11 2.84
N VAL A 26 3.89 2.54 2.66
CA VAL A 26 5.06 1.65 2.56
C VAL A 26 5.79 1.61 3.89
N HIS A 27 5.21 0.92 4.87
CA HIS A 27 5.70 0.91 6.26
C HIS A 27 6.41 -0.38 6.68
N HIS A 28 6.68 -1.28 5.74
CA HIS A 28 7.29 -2.60 6.00
C HIS A 28 8.64 -2.58 6.75
N LYS A 29 9.28 -1.40 6.87
CA LYS A 29 10.54 -1.22 7.60
C LYS A 29 10.35 -0.89 9.08
N TRP A 30 9.16 -0.47 9.53
CA TRP A 30 8.94 0.00 10.90
C TRP A 30 7.52 -0.21 11.45
N GLY A 31 6.55 -0.59 10.62
CA GLY A 31 5.15 -0.73 10.98
C GLY A 31 4.78 -2.13 11.48
N GLN A 32 5.71 -2.90 12.05
CA GLN A 32 5.46 -4.31 12.40
C GLN A 32 4.29 -4.46 13.38
N ASP A 33 4.12 -3.54 14.32
CA ASP A 33 3.01 -3.56 15.26
C ASP A 33 1.66 -3.45 14.55
N SER A 34 1.55 -2.66 13.48
CA SER A 34 0.31 -2.64 12.69
C SER A 34 -0.04 -3.97 12.04
N PHE A 35 0.95 -4.77 11.64
CA PHE A 35 0.66 -6.10 11.10
C PHE A 35 0.17 -7.06 12.18
N ARG A 36 0.71 -6.91 13.41
CA ARG A 36 0.27 -7.72 14.55
C ARG A 36 -1.16 -7.39 14.94
N GLU A 37 -1.51 -6.12 15.05
CA GLU A 37 -2.82 -5.68 15.54
C GLU A 37 -3.90 -5.63 14.44
N ALA A 38 -3.54 -5.68 13.15
CA ALA A 38 -4.54 -5.64 12.08
C ALA A 38 -5.46 -6.85 12.11
N ASP A 39 -6.75 -6.64 11.84
CA ASP A 39 -7.69 -7.74 11.51
C ASP A 39 -7.43 -8.27 10.09
N VAL A 40 -7.02 -7.40 9.17
CA VAL A 40 -6.75 -7.73 7.75
C VAL A 40 -5.53 -6.97 7.23
N ILE A 41 -4.66 -7.67 6.51
CA ILE A 41 -3.49 -7.12 5.84
C ILE A 41 -3.68 -7.22 4.32
N CYS A 42 -4.00 -6.10 3.69
CA CYS A 42 -4.15 -6.00 2.24
C CYS A 42 -2.84 -5.63 1.55
N ILE A 43 -2.31 -6.52 0.69
CA ILE A 43 -1.15 -6.24 -0.16
C ILE A 43 -1.64 -6.00 -1.59
N ILE A 44 -1.47 -4.78 -2.10
CA ILE A 44 -1.91 -4.41 -3.45
C ILE A 44 -0.79 -4.71 -4.46
N CYS A 45 -1.02 -5.72 -5.30
CA CYS A 45 -0.16 -6.20 -6.37
C CYS A 45 -0.82 -5.94 -7.74
N PRO A 46 -0.81 -4.70 -8.24
CA PRO A 46 -1.40 -4.40 -9.55
C PRO A 46 -0.60 -5.06 -10.67
N ASN A 47 -1.27 -5.34 -11.80
CA ASN A 47 -0.57 -5.81 -12.99
C ASN A 47 0.50 -4.78 -13.42
N LYS A 48 1.71 -5.27 -13.72
CA LYS A 48 2.86 -4.45 -14.12
C LYS A 48 2.53 -3.49 -15.27
N TYR A 49 1.93 -3.98 -16.35
CA TYR A 49 1.60 -3.18 -17.52
C TYR A 49 0.56 -2.11 -17.21
N GLN A 50 -0.43 -2.43 -16.36
CA GLN A 50 -1.41 -1.44 -15.91
C GLN A 50 -0.76 -0.34 -15.08
N ARG A 51 0.17 -0.71 -14.18
CA ARG A 51 0.95 0.25 -13.37
C ARG A 51 1.79 1.15 -14.26
N ASP A 52 2.55 0.57 -15.20
CA ASP A 52 3.41 1.32 -16.13
C ASP A 52 2.58 2.25 -17.03
N PHE A 53 1.46 1.77 -17.56
CA PHE A 53 0.52 2.58 -18.34
C PHE A 53 -0.02 3.77 -17.55
N ARG A 54 -0.43 3.58 -16.29
CA ARG A 54 -0.91 4.68 -15.42
C ARG A 54 0.17 5.73 -15.19
N VAL A 55 1.43 5.32 -14.99
CA VAL A 55 2.55 6.25 -14.82
C VAL A 55 2.80 7.06 -16.09
N VAL A 56 2.84 6.41 -17.27
CA VAL A 56 3.03 7.09 -18.56
C VAL A 56 1.85 8.01 -18.88
N LYS A 57 0.61 7.53 -18.70
CA LYS A 57 -0.61 8.31 -18.92
C LYS A 57 -0.62 9.58 -18.08
N ARG A 58 -0.30 9.48 -16.78
CA ARG A 58 -0.20 10.64 -15.89
C ARG A 58 0.90 11.60 -16.32
N PHE A 59 2.08 11.08 -16.71
CA PHE A 59 3.15 11.92 -17.21
C PHE A 59 2.71 12.75 -18.42
N ILE A 60 2.04 12.14 -19.39
CA ILE A 60 1.51 12.85 -20.57
C ILE A 60 0.44 13.87 -20.16
N ARG A 61 -0.55 13.47 -19.36
CA ARG A 61 -1.68 14.34 -18.97
C ARG A 61 -1.23 15.56 -18.16
N THR A 62 -0.27 15.39 -17.25
CA THR A 62 0.31 16.52 -16.49
C THR A 62 1.13 17.45 -17.38
N ARG A 63 1.81 16.94 -18.42
CA ARG A 63 2.54 17.78 -19.39
C ARG A 63 1.62 18.55 -20.33
N LEU A 64 0.44 18.00 -20.61
CA LEU A 64 -0.62 18.64 -21.39
C LEU A 64 -1.54 19.56 -20.56
N GLY A 65 -1.30 19.69 -19.25
CA GLY A 65 -2.13 20.52 -18.36
C GLY A 65 -3.52 19.94 -18.06
N MET A 66 -3.76 18.67 -18.40
CA MET A 66 -5.06 17.99 -18.17
C MET A 66 -5.21 17.46 -16.74
N GLU A 67 -4.13 17.44 -15.97
CA GLU A 67 -4.09 17.03 -14.56
C GLU A 67 -3.21 17.99 -13.78
N SER A 68 -3.68 18.42 -12.62
CA SER A 68 -2.87 19.16 -11.65
C SER A 68 -1.84 18.22 -11.03
N SER A 69 -0.65 18.75 -10.75
CA SER A 69 0.39 18.00 -10.05
C SER A 69 1.10 18.92 -9.08
N ASN A 70 1.33 18.43 -7.86
CA ASN A 70 2.06 19.15 -6.82
C ASN A 70 3.54 19.39 -7.20
N TYR A 71 4.03 18.72 -8.25
CA TYR A 71 5.35 18.95 -8.83
C TYR A 71 5.36 18.65 -10.32
N LYS A 72 6.20 19.36 -11.10
CA LYS A 72 6.37 19.08 -12.54
C LYS A 72 7.21 17.81 -12.72
N GLN A 73 6.62 16.76 -13.29
CA GLN A 73 7.33 15.52 -13.57
C GLN A 73 8.37 15.75 -14.68
N THR A 74 9.58 15.24 -14.46
CA THR A 74 10.65 15.22 -15.47
C THR A 74 10.76 13.84 -16.13
N LEU A 75 11.44 13.74 -17.28
CA LEU A 75 11.75 12.45 -17.90
C LEU A 75 12.59 11.56 -16.97
N LYS A 76 13.47 12.15 -16.15
CA LYS A 76 14.22 11.43 -15.11
C LYS A 76 13.27 10.81 -14.08
N ASN A 77 12.27 11.55 -13.63
CA ASN A 77 11.27 11.03 -12.69
C ASN A 77 10.50 9.87 -13.34
N LEU A 78 10.07 10.00 -14.60
CA LEU A 78 9.40 8.93 -15.32
C LEU A 78 10.25 7.65 -15.38
N TYR A 79 11.53 7.79 -15.74
CA TYR A 79 12.48 6.67 -15.75
C TYR A 79 12.62 6.02 -14.37
N GLN A 80 12.80 6.83 -13.32
CA GLN A 80 12.91 6.33 -11.94
C GLN A 80 11.66 5.53 -11.53
N MET A 81 10.46 6.02 -11.86
CA MET A 81 9.23 5.32 -11.52
C MET A 81 9.10 3.98 -12.24
N LEU A 82 9.35 3.94 -13.55
CA LEU A 82 9.14 2.75 -14.38
C LEU A 82 10.22 1.68 -14.17
N PHE A 83 11.48 2.08 -14.08
CA PHE A 83 12.60 1.13 -14.15
C PHE A 83 13.29 0.91 -12.81
N VAL A 84 13.20 1.85 -11.87
CA VAL A 84 13.83 1.73 -10.55
C VAL A 84 12.78 1.30 -9.53
N TRP A 85 11.76 2.11 -9.29
CA TRP A 85 10.80 1.86 -8.21
C TRP A 85 9.90 0.67 -8.47
N ASN A 86 9.32 0.56 -9.67
CA ASN A 86 8.48 -0.59 -10.03
C ASN A 86 9.27 -1.90 -10.00
N ARG A 87 10.54 -1.89 -10.45
CA ARG A 87 11.41 -3.07 -10.40
C ARG A 87 11.78 -3.44 -8.97
N ALA A 88 12.19 -2.48 -8.15
CA ALA A 88 12.51 -2.70 -6.75
C ALA A 88 11.29 -3.24 -5.97
N PHE A 89 10.09 -2.77 -6.29
CA PHE A 89 8.87 -3.34 -5.73
C PHE A 89 8.71 -4.82 -6.09
N ASP A 90 8.76 -5.15 -7.39
CA ASP A 90 8.52 -6.52 -7.87
C ASP A 90 9.63 -7.50 -7.41
N GLN A 91 10.89 -7.06 -7.35
CA GLN A 91 12.04 -7.94 -7.10
C GLN A 91 12.46 -8.05 -5.64
N GLU A 92 12.24 -6.99 -4.85
CA GLU A 92 12.77 -6.86 -3.49
C GLU A 92 11.64 -6.62 -2.48
N ASN A 93 10.94 -5.47 -2.57
CA ASN A 93 10.02 -5.06 -1.51
C ASN A 93 8.89 -6.06 -1.32
N LEU A 94 8.31 -6.60 -2.39
CA LEU A 94 7.25 -7.60 -2.26
C LEU A 94 7.74 -8.85 -1.52
N LYS A 95 8.95 -9.34 -1.80
CA LYS A 95 9.53 -10.49 -1.10
C LYS A 95 9.73 -10.20 0.39
N VAL A 96 10.22 -9.00 0.71
CA VAL A 96 10.39 -8.55 2.10
C VAL A 96 9.04 -8.49 2.81
N ILE A 97 8.03 -7.88 2.19
CA ILE A 97 6.67 -7.78 2.75
C ILE A 97 6.09 -9.18 2.99
N MET A 98 6.21 -10.09 2.01
CA MET A 98 5.73 -11.47 2.15
C MET A 98 6.41 -12.22 3.29
N LYS A 99 7.71 -12.00 3.51
CA LYS A 99 8.46 -12.60 4.61
C LYS A 99 8.05 -12.05 5.98
N ILE A 100 7.95 -10.72 6.14
CA ILE A 100 7.62 -10.13 7.46
C ILE A 100 6.16 -10.37 7.87
N THR A 101 5.28 -10.64 6.90
CA THR A 101 3.87 -10.94 7.12
C THR A 101 3.57 -12.45 7.05
N GLU A 102 4.59 -13.30 6.98
CA GLU A 102 4.42 -14.76 6.87
C GLU A 102 3.68 -15.35 8.07
N GLN A 103 4.00 -14.89 9.27
CA GLN A 103 3.33 -15.28 10.52
C GLN A 103 1.88 -14.77 10.64
N TYR A 104 1.42 -13.95 9.71
CA TYR A 104 0.07 -13.38 9.66
C TYR A 104 -0.64 -13.78 8.35
N ALA A 105 -0.28 -14.94 7.80
CA ALA A 105 -0.77 -15.40 6.51
C ALA A 105 -2.29 -15.60 6.48
N GLU A 106 -2.89 -15.96 7.62
CA GLU A 106 -4.33 -16.16 7.83
C GLU A 106 -5.16 -14.89 7.62
N LYS A 107 -4.58 -13.72 7.93
CA LYS A 107 -5.22 -12.41 7.78
C LYS A 107 -4.66 -11.59 6.63
N ARG A 108 -3.80 -12.18 5.80
CA ARG A 108 -3.16 -11.50 4.68
C ARG A 108 -3.79 -11.87 3.36
N VAL A 109 -4.13 -10.85 2.57
CA VAL A 109 -4.71 -11.01 1.23
C VAL A 109 -3.91 -10.24 0.18
N LEU A 110 -3.72 -10.85 -1.00
CA LEU A 110 -3.08 -10.22 -2.15
C LEU A 110 -4.15 -9.81 -3.16
N LEU A 111 -4.21 -8.52 -3.46
CA LEU A 111 -5.28 -7.91 -4.24
C LEU A 111 -4.70 -7.09 -5.40
N ARG A 112 -5.41 -6.97 -6.52
CA ARG A 112 -4.91 -6.29 -7.73
C ARG A 112 -5.34 -4.84 -7.85
N ASN A 113 -6.43 -4.46 -7.19
CA ASN A 113 -7.04 -3.14 -7.29
C ASN A 113 -7.96 -2.87 -6.09
N ASN A 114 -8.42 -1.63 -5.99
CA ASN A 114 -9.23 -1.17 -4.87
C ASN A 114 -10.62 -1.85 -4.80
N ASN A 115 -11.20 -2.21 -5.94
CA ASN A 115 -12.50 -2.88 -5.95
C ASN A 115 -12.42 -4.24 -5.24
N GLN A 116 -11.32 -4.97 -5.44
CA GLN A 116 -11.08 -6.23 -4.73
C GLN A 116 -10.85 -6.04 -3.23
N ILE A 117 -10.34 -4.89 -2.79
CA ILE A 117 -10.24 -4.55 -1.35
C ILE A 117 -11.64 -4.38 -0.77
N VAL A 118 -12.48 -3.60 -1.44
CA VAL A 118 -13.86 -3.34 -1.01
C VAL A 118 -14.64 -4.65 -0.94
N GLU A 119 -14.62 -5.44 -2.01
CA GLU A 119 -15.30 -6.74 -2.08
C GLU A 119 -14.83 -7.69 -0.96
N HIS A 120 -13.53 -7.74 -0.68
CA HIS A 120 -12.99 -8.58 0.39
C HIS A 120 -13.48 -8.13 1.77
N ILE A 121 -13.46 -6.83 2.06
CA ILE A 121 -13.94 -6.28 3.34
C ILE A 121 -15.45 -6.50 3.49
N GLU A 122 -16.23 -6.28 2.44
CA GLU A 122 -17.69 -6.53 2.46
C GLU A 122 -18.01 -7.99 2.79
N ASN A 123 -17.29 -8.93 2.17
CA ASN A 123 -17.45 -10.36 2.45
C ASN A 123 -17.08 -10.72 3.90
N LEU A 124 -16.01 -10.13 4.44
CA LEU A 124 -15.64 -10.34 5.85
C LEU A 124 -16.73 -9.85 6.80
N VAL A 125 -17.20 -8.62 6.60
CA VAL A 125 -18.27 -8.03 7.43
C VAL A 125 -19.56 -8.85 7.35
N GLN A 126 -19.91 -9.37 6.16
CA GLN A 126 -21.09 -10.23 6.01
C GLN A 126 -20.91 -11.58 6.72
N SER A 127 -19.70 -12.16 6.66
CA SER A 127 -19.40 -13.42 7.34
C SER A 127 -19.50 -13.30 8.87
N GLU A 128 -19.03 -12.19 9.45
CA GLU A 128 -19.14 -11.93 10.88
C GLU A 128 -20.60 -11.72 11.33
N ARG A 129 -21.40 -11.04 10.50
CA ARG A 129 -22.84 -10.82 10.77
C ARG A 129 -23.69 -12.08 10.64
N GLY A 130 -23.26 -13.07 9.84
CA GLY A 130 -23.97 -14.33 9.66
C GLY A 130 -23.66 -15.39 10.72
N VAL A 131 -22.69 -15.12 11.61
CA VAL A 131 -22.28 -15.99 12.71
C VAL A 131 -22.91 -15.56 14.06
N LEU A 132 -23.51 -14.36 14.11
CA LEU A 132 -24.32 -13.85 15.22
C LEU A 132 -25.81 -14.15 15.02
#